data_AF-A0A925MHL9-F1
#
_entry.id   AF-A0A925MHL9-F1
#
_cell.length_a   1.000
_cell.length_b   1.000
_cell.length_c   1.000
_cell.angle_alpha   90.00
_cell.angle_beta   90.00
_cell.angle_gamma   90.00
#
_symmetry.space_group_name_H-M   'P 1'
#
loop_
_entity.id
_entity.type
_entity.pdbx_description
1 polymer ?
#
loop_
_entity_poly.entity_id
_entity_poly.type
_entity_poly.pdbx_seq_one_letter_code
_entity_poly.pdbx_strand_id
1 'polypeptide(L)'
;MTQTARAEERPLERLRLEWEAPEEADERVIAGESVSALLAFAGTWLEPLAIEARIGCYDSEILTEGKARPENPFHLLVAEPRPAEVRIKPIYQSVESHAPVLSSREVQSRLERALSQSCGDDERYQTSLRELDVRASRTRLPAAWTGESLTVECYAGTIAVPLERRNGSAWLAAPPAGFGLQQPVELSVENRDGYLRLAIDIYWSPWAGEIDRPNTPIAKAIARLAARGWQPAST
;
A
#
# COMPACT_ATOMS: atom_id res chain seq x y z
N MET A 1 -28.61 11.05 9.10
CA MET A 1 -28.22 9.93 9.98
C MET A 1 -26.71 9.89 10.01
N THR A 2 -26.12 9.93 11.21
CA THR A 2 -24.67 9.78 11.40
C THR A 2 -24.39 8.28 11.48
N GLN A 3 -23.53 7.76 10.60
CA GLN A 3 -23.04 6.38 10.69
C GLN A 3 -21.69 6.38 11.39
N THR A 4 -21.55 5.51 12.38
CA THR A 4 -20.34 5.37 13.21
C THR A 4 -19.60 4.12 12.77
N ALA A 5 -18.30 4.25 12.51
CA ALA A 5 -17.37 3.12 12.42
C ALA A 5 -16.52 3.07 13.70
N ARG A 6 -16.05 1.88 14.03
CA ARG A 6 -15.13 1.67 15.15
C ARG A 6 -13.74 1.41 14.58
N ALA A 7 -12.73 2.18 14.98
CA ALA A 7 -11.34 1.78 14.76
C ALA A 7 -10.84 0.94 15.89
N GLU A 8 -10.44 -0.27 15.53
CA GLU A 8 -9.75 -1.17 16.43
C GLU A 8 -8.23 -1.02 16.24
N GLU A 9 -7.46 -1.21 17.31
CA GLU A 9 -6.00 -1.29 17.23
C GLU A 9 -5.53 -2.52 16.45
N ARG A 10 -6.41 -3.50 16.27
CA ARG A 10 -6.17 -4.69 15.48
C ARG A 10 -6.99 -4.61 14.20
N PRO A 11 -6.46 -5.11 13.08
CA PRO A 11 -7.25 -5.26 11.87
C PRO A 11 -8.48 -6.11 12.16
N LEU A 12 -9.64 -5.64 11.72
CA LEU A 12 -10.89 -6.40 11.68
C LEU A 12 -10.76 -7.59 10.72
N GLU A 13 -10.05 -7.38 9.62
CA GLU A 13 -9.77 -8.41 8.61
C GLU A 13 -8.31 -8.34 8.20
N ARG A 14 -7.71 -9.51 7.98
CA ARG A 14 -6.34 -9.67 7.47
C ARG A 14 -6.34 -10.62 6.31
N LEU A 15 -5.71 -10.21 5.22
CA LEU A 15 -5.43 -11.09 4.09
C LEU A 15 -3.95 -11.12 3.82
N ARG A 16 -3.47 -12.30 3.48
CA ARG A 16 -2.12 -12.52 3.00
C ARG A 16 -2.24 -13.26 1.69
N LEU A 17 -1.70 -12.65 0.64
CA LEU A 17 -1.62 -13.24 -0.68
C LEU A 17 -0.16 -13.38 -1.05
N GLU A 18 0.19 -14.45 -1.74
CA GLU A 18 1.54 -14.76 -2.19
C GLU A 18 1.56 -14.92 -3.70
N TRP A 19 2.68 -14.52 -4.29
CA TRP A 19 2.98 -14.72 -5.70
C TRP A 19 4.40 -15.25 -5.82
N GLU A 20 4.53 -16.42 -6.41
CA GLU A 20 5.82 -17.05 -6.67
C GLU A 20 6.47 -16.41 -7.90
N ALA A 21 7.69 -15.92 -7.74
CA ALA A 21 8.41 -15.34 -8.85
C ALA A 21 8.82 -16.44 -9.85
N PRO A 22 8.70 -16.21 -11.17
CA PRO A 22 9.33 -17.10 -12.14
C PRO A 22 10.83 -17.27 -11.85
N GLU A 23 11.36 -18.46 -12.08
CA GLU A 23 12.77 -18.81 -11.79
C GLU A 23 13.79 -17.85 -12.44
N GLU A 24 13.44 -17.30 -13.61
CA GLU A 24 14.29 -16.37 -14.38
C GLU A 24 13.87 -14.89 -14.21
N ALA A 25 13.00 -14.57 -13.25
CA ALA A 25 12.55 -13.20 -13.06
C ALA A 25 13.67 -12.30 -12.54
N ASP A 26 13.95 -11.21 -13.25
CA ASP A 26 14.83 -10.16 -12.74
C ASP A 26 14.12 -9.27 -11.70
N GLU A 27 14.90 -8.44 -11.01
CA GLU A 27 14.38 -7.54 -9.98
C GLU A 27 13.38 -6.50 -10.50
N ARG A 28 13.40 -6.20 -11.80
CA ARG A 28 12.44 -5.27 -12.42
C ARG A 28 11.09 -5.94 -12.61
N VAL A 29 11.08 -7.23 -12.95
CA VAL A 29 9.85 -8.04 -12.98
C VAL A 29 9.23 -8.10 -11.58
N ILE A 30 10.03 -8.38 -10.55
CA ILE A 30 9.58 -8.44 -9.15
C ILE A 30 9.01 -7.08 -8.69
N ALA A 31 9.73 -5.99 -8.96
CA ALA A 31 9.26 -4.65 -8.63
C ALA A 31 8.00 -4.27 -9.42
N GLY A 32 7.94 -4.63 -10.69
CA GLY A 32 6.81 -4.41 -11.58
C GLY A 32 5.55 -5.13 -11.10
N GLU A 33 5.66 -6.40 -10.68
CA GLU A 33 4.54 -7.15 -10.12
C GLU A 33 4.13 -6.60 -8.75
N SER A 34 5.06 -6.20 -7.89
CA SER A 34 4.75 -5.56 -6.60
C SER A 34 3.86 -4.33 -6.76
N VAL A 35 4.23 -3.42 -7.68
CA VAL A 35 3.41 -2.24 -7.99
C VAL A 35 2.06 -2.64 -8.59
N SER A 36 2.07 -3.59 -9.51
CA SER A 36 0.87 -4.04 -10.20
C SER A 36 -0.14 -4.64 -9.24
N ALA A 37 0.30 -5.48 -8.30
CA ALA A 37 -0.54 -6.11 -7.30
C ALA A 37 -1.14 -5.08 -6.34
N LEU A 38 -0.31 -4.18 -5.79
CA LEU A 38 -0.77 -3.12 -4.88
C LEU A 38 -1.86 -2.26 -5.55
N LEU A 39 -1.63 -1.81 -6.79
CA LEU A 39 -2.59 -0.97 -7.51
C LEU A 39 -3.79 -1.74 -8.06
N ALA A 40 -3.63 -3.01 -8.42
CA ALA A 40 -4.73 -3.88 -8.81
C ALA A 40 -5.67 -4.14 -7.63
N PHE A 41 -5.13 -4.31 -6.42
CA PHE A 41 -5.91 -4.40 -5.20
C PHE A 41 -6.68 -3.10 -4.96
N ALA A 42 -5.98 -1.97 -4.98
CA ALA A 42 -6.54 -0.65 -4.73
C ALA A 42 -7.70 -0.31 -5.70
N GLY A 43 -7.53 -0.62 -6.99
CA GLY A 43 -8.56 -0.49 -8.01
C GLY A 43 -9.20 0.91 -8.02
N THR A 44 -10.54 0.98 -7.99
CA THR A 44 -11.29 2.25 -7.99
C THR A 44 -11.85 2.64 -6.63
N TRP A 45 -11.52 1.88 -5.58
CA TRP A 45 -12.12 2.02 -4.25
C TRP A 45 -11.12 2.48 -3.20
N LEU A 46 -9.83 2.27 -3.46
CA LEU A 46 -8.74 2.79 -2.67
C LEU A 46 -7.81 3.59 -3.59
N GLU A 47 -7.45 4.79 -3.18
CA GLU A 47 -6.51 5.66 -3.87
C GLU A 47 -5.28 5.84 -2.97
N PRO A 48 -4.11 5.27 -3.30
CA PRO A 48 -2.88 5.55 -2.57
C PRO A 48 -2.50 7.02 -2.70
N LEU A 49 -2.20 7.65 -1.56
CA LEU A 49 -1.70 9.03 -1.49
C LEU A 49 -0.22 9.11 -1.18
N ALA A 50 0.32 8.04 -0.59
CA ALA A 50 1.73 7.94 -0.28
C ALA A 50 2.14 6.48 -0.40
N ILE A 51 3.23 6.22 -1.10
CA ILE A 51 3.85 4.90 -1.19
C ILE A 51 5.30 5.05 -0.77
N GLU A 52 5.72 4.31 0.24
CA GLU A 52 7.12 4.21 0.68
C GLU A 52 7.71 2.91 0.14
N ALA A 53 8.87 3.01 -0.48
CA ALA A 53 9.60 1.88 -1.03
C ALA A 53 10.91 1.71 -0.26
N ARG A 54 11.22 0.47 0.09
CA ARG A 54 12.51 0.08 0.64
C ARG A 54 13.29 -0.69 -0.41
N ILE A 55 14.46 -0.17 -0.76
CA ILE A 55 15.42 -0.80 -1.67
C ILE A 55 16.51 -1.46 -0.84
N GLY A 56 16.73 -2.75 -1.10
CA GLY A 56 17.81 -3.53 -0.52
C GLY A 56 18.87 -3.89 -1.55
N CYS A 57 20.00 -4.42 -1.08
CA CYS A 57 20.99 -5.08 -1.92
C CYS A 57 20.89 -6.58 -1.67
N TYR A 58 20.63 -7.34 -2.72
CA TYR A 58 20.41 -8.78 -2.67
C TYR A 58 21.59 -9.51 -3.28
N ASP A 59 22.00 -10.58 -2.62
CA ASP A 59 22.97 -11.52 -3.15
C ASP A 59 22.34 -12.29 -4.31
N SER A 60 22.92 -12.16 -5.49
CA SER A 60 22.40 -12.79 -6.73
C SER A 60 22.49 -14.32 -6.74
N GLU A 61 23.34 -14.93 -5.91
CA GLU A 61 23.49 -16.40 -5.86
C GLU A 61 22.47 -17.05 -4.91
N ILE A 62 22.18 -16.40 -3.78
CA ILE A 62 21.31 -16.97 -2.73
C ILE A 62 19.97 -16.23 -2.57
N LEU A 63 19.75 -15.15 -3.33
CA LEU A 63 18.50 -14.38 -3.40
C LEU A 63 18.04 -13.82 -2.04
N THR A 64 18.98 -13.42 -1.18
CA THR A 64 18.69 -12.82 0.13
C THR A 64 19.32 -11.45 0.29
N GLU A 65 18.74 -10.63 1.16
CA GLU A 65 19.26 -9.30 1.46
C GLU A 65 20.64 -9.39 2.13
N GLY A 66 21.66 -8.86 1.46
CA GLY A 66 23.04 -8.81 1.93
C GLY A 66 23.33 -7.70 2.94
N LYS A 67 24.60 -7.61 3.35
CA LYS A 67 25.08 -6.52 4.22
C LYS A 67 25.30 -5.21 3.48
N ALA A 68 25.47 -5.26 2.16
CA ALA A 68 25.55 -4.07 1.31
C ALA A 68 24.26 -3.25 1.38
N ARG A 69 24.38 -1.95 1.10
CA ARG A 69 23.27 -0.99 1.11
C ARG A 69 23.39 -0.05 -0.09
N PRO A 70 22.28 0.28 -0.78
CA PRO A 70 22.29 1.36 -1.73
C PRO A 70 22.47 2.69 -1.00
N GLU A 71 22.90 3.73 -1.72
CA GLU A 71 23.08 5.08 -1.18
C GLU A 71 21.79 5.62 -0.52
N ASN A 72 20.65 5.46 -1.21
CA ASN A 72 19.33 5.85 -0.74
C ASN A 72 18.41 4.62 -0.68
N PRO A 73 18.33 3.92 0.47
CA PRO A 73 17.51 2.72 0.61
C PRO A 73 16.02 2.99 0.78
N PHE A 74 15.61 4.24 1.05
CA PHE A 74 14.21 4.56 1.33
C PHE A 74 13.71 5.68 0.44
N HIS A 75 12.57 5.47 -0.20
CA HIS A 75 11.97 6.42 -1.16
C HIS A 75 10.49 6.61 -0.82
N LEU A 76 10.05 7.86 -0.67
CA LEU A 76 8.66 8.20 -0.41
C LEU A 76 8.07 8.91 -1.63
N LEU A 77 7.02 8.34 -2.21
CA LEU A 77 6.30 8.89 -3.35
C LEU A 77 4.96 9.44 -2.85
N VAL A 78 4.70 10.73 -3.06
CA VAL A 78 3.52 11.44 -2.54
C VAL A 78 2.64 11.97 -3.67
N ALA A 79 1.33 11.72 -3.58
CA ALA A 79 0.32 12.28 -4.48
C ALA A 79 0.00 13.73 -4.12
N GLU A 80 -0.09 14.62 -5.11
CA GLU A 80 -0.48 16.03 -4.93
C GLU A 80 -1.59 16.48 -5.91
N PRO A 81 -2.59 17.26 -5.48
CA PRO A 81 -2.76 17.80 -4.12
C PRO A 81 -3.21 16.73 -3.13
N ARG A 82 -2.55 16.71 -1.97
CA ARG A 82 -2.96 15.92 -0.81
C ARG A 82 -4.03 16.67 0.01
N PRO A 83 -5.00 15.98 0.63
CA PRO A 83 -5.92 16.62 1.57
C PRO A 83 -5.13 17.20 2.75
N ALA A 84 -5.51 18.40 3.21
CA ALA A 84 -4.79 19.13 4.25
C ALA A 84 -4.73 18.36 5.58
N GLU A 85 -5.74 17.54 5.83
CA GLU A 85 -5.92 16.72 7.00
C GLU A 85 -5.11 15.43 6.95
N VAL A 86 -4.51 15.04 5.82
CA VAL A 86 -3.71 13.81 5.76
C VAL A 86 -2.27 14.10 6.18
N ARG A 87 -1.77 13.35 7.16
CA ARG A 87 -0.38 13.42 7.61
C ARG A 87 0.38 12.16 7.25
N ILE A 88 1.27 12.27 6.27
CA ILE A 88 2.18 11.18 5.92
C ILE A 88 3.32 11.16 6.93
N LYS A 89 3.52 10.03 7.62
CA LYS A 89 4.69 9.79 8.47
C LYS A 89 5.52 8.66 7.85
N PRO A 90 6.66 8.98 7.21
CA PRO A 90 7.55 7.93 6.72
C PRO A 90 8.06 7.09 7.89
N ILE A 91 8.28 5.80 7.64
CA ILE A 91 8.92 4.91 8.62
C ILE A 91 10.41 5.28 8.73
N TYR A 92 11.01 5.64 7.59
CA TYR A 92 12.43 5.85 7.45
C TYR A 92 12.75 7.29 7.05
N GLN A 93 14.05 7.61 7.01
CA GLN A 93 14.50 8.84 6.38
C GLN A 93 14.56 8.62 4.88
N SER A 94 13.51 9.09 4.19
CA SER A 94 13.26 8.75 2.79
C SER A 94 13.55 9.91 1.85
N VAL A 95 14.03 9.61 0.64
CA VAL A 95 14.07 10.56 -0.46
C VAL A 95 12.64 10.79 -0.93
N GLU A 96 12.12 11.99 -0.75
CA GLU A 96 10.74 12.34 -1.09
C GLU A 96 10.61 12.79 -2.54
N SER A 97 9.55 12.33 -3.20
CA SER A 97 9.19 12.72 -4.56
C SER A 97 7.67 12.88 -4.68
N HIS A 98 7.23 13.74 -5.60
CA HIS A 98 5.82 14.08 -5.76
C HIS A 98 5.32 13.77 -7.18
N ALA A 99 4.05 13.40 -7.29
CA ALA A 99 3.36 13.22 -8.56
C ALA A 99 1.87 13.62 -8.44
N PRO A 100 1.20 14.04 -9.53
CA PRO A 100 -0.23 14.36 -9.48
C PRO A 100 -1.10 13.16 -9.05
N VAL A 101 -0.72 11.96 -9.50
CA VAL A 101 -1.39 10.70 -9.19
C VAL A 101 -0.34 9.59 -9.10
N LEU A 102 -0.46 8.69 -8.12
CA LEU A 102 0.38 7.49 -8.00
C LEU A 102 -0.12 6.38 -8.94
N SER A 103 0.00 6.61 -10.24
CA SER A 103 -0.33 5.61 -11.26
C SER A 103 0.76 4.53 -11.34
N SER A 104 0.44 3.38 -11.94
CA SER A 104 1.43 2.29 -12.16
C SER A 104 2.68 2.80 -12.86
N ARG A 105 2.52 3.61 -13.92
CA ARG A 105 3.64 4.23 -14.64
C ARG A 105 4.49 5.13 -13.76
N GLU A 106 3.86 6.00 -12.96
CA GLU A 106 4.58 6.94 -12.10
C GLU A 106 5.36 6.21 -11.00
N VAL A 107 4.72 5.24 -10.34
CA VAL A 107 5.36 4.45 -9.28
C VAL A 107 6.51 3.61 -9.87
N GLN A 108 6.29 2.93 -11.00
CA GLN A 108 7.33 2.13 -11.67
C GLN A 108 8.52 3.00 -12.08
N SER A 109 8.30 4.14 -12.73
CA SER A 109 9.40 5.02 -13.14
C SER A 109 10.24 5.53 -11.97
N ARG A 110 9.62 5.77 -10.81
CA ARG A 110 10.33 6.17 -9.58
C ARG A 110 11.10 5.00 -8.97
N LEU A 111 10.51 3.81 -8.94
CA LEU A 111 11.20 2.60 -8.49
C LEU A 111 12.37 2.23 -9.41
N GLU A 112 12.23 2.35 -10.73
CA GLU A 112 13.32 2.09 -11.68
C GLU A 112 14.55 2.96 -11.41
N ARG A 113 14.36 4.24 -11.06
CA ARG A 113 15.46 5.12 -10.63
C ARG A 113 16.05 4.70 -9.28
N ALA A 114 15.21 4.24 -8.35
CA ALA A 114 15.69 3.75 -7.07
C ALA A 114 16.48 2.44 -7.20
N LEU A 115 16.10 1.59 -8.17
CA LEU A 115 16.74 0.33 -8.53
C LEU A 115 17.92 0.49 -9.48
N SER A 116 18.27 1.71 -9.91
CA SER A 116 19.48 1.96 -10.71
C SER A 116 20.68 2.37 -9.85
N GLN A 117 20.53 2.37 -8.53
CA GLN A 117 21.61 2.67 -7.59
C GLN A 117 22.63 1.52 -7.55
N SER A 118 23.88 1.83 -7.21
CA SER A 118 24.90 0.79 -6.96
C SER A 118 24.71 0.17 -5.56
N CYS A 119 25.04 -1.12 -5.45
CA CYS A 119 25.15 -1.86 -4.19
C CYS A 119 26.59 -1.93 -3.66
N GLY A 120 27.40 -0.92 -3.99
CA GLY A 120 28.85 -0.91 -3.76
C GLY A 120 29.61 -1.54 -4.94
N ASP A 121 30.87 -1.90 -4.68
CA ASP A 121 31.80 -2.41 -5.70
C ASP A 121 31.75 -3.93 -5.87
N ASP A 122 30.96 -4.63 -5.04
CA ASP A 122 30.84 -6.09 -5.09
C ASP A 122 29.73 -6.52 -6.07
N GLU A 123 30.15 -7.06 -7.22
CA GLU A 123 29.27 -7.51 -8.32
C GLU A 123 28.27 -8.60 -7.91
N ARG A 124 28.48 -9.27 -6.77
CA ARG A 124 27.54 -10.25 -6.23
C ARG A 124 26.20 -9.63 -5.84
N TYR A 125 26.18 -8.34 -5.47
CA TYR A 125 24.97 -7.68 -5.00
C TYR A 125 24.26 -6.87 -6.08
N GLN A 126 22.96 -7.05 -6.18
CA GLN A 126 22.07 -6.26 -7.03
C GLN A 126 21.02 -5.52 -6.20
N THR A 127 20.62 -4.33 -6.63
CA THR A 127 19.50 -3.62 -5.98
C THR A 127 18.18 -4.32 -6.27
N SER A 128 17.39 -4.52 -5.23
CA SER A 128 16.07 -5.15 -5.29
C SER A 128 15.05 -4.34 -4.50
N LEU A 129 13.77 -4.44 -4.88
CA LEU A 129 12.67 -3.95 -4.07
C LEU A 129 12.46 -4.92 -2.90
N ARG A 130 12.73 -4.47 -1.68
CA ARG A 130 12.47 -5.24 -0.46
C ARG A 130 11.02 -5.17 -0.05
N GLU A 131 10.46 -3.96 -0.09
CA GLU A 131 9.16 -3.65 0.51
C GLU A 131 8.53 -2.43 -0.17
N LEU A 132 7.21 -2.45 -0.30
CA LEU A 132 6.39 -1.36 -0.81
C LEU A 132 5.17 -1.17 0.09
N ASP A 133 5.11 -0.04 0.79
CA ASP A 133 4.08 0.27 1.78
C ASP A 133 3.22 1.45 1.34
N VAL A 134 1.90 1.29 1.36
CA VAL A 134 1.01 2.45 1.32
C VAL A 134 1.09 3.13 2.68
N ARG A 135 1.49 4.40 2.73
CA ARG A 135 1.62 5.19 3.98
C ARG A 135 0.42 6.10 4.25
N ALA A 136 -0.35 6.37 3.21
CA ALA A 136 -1.59 7.12 3.27
C ALA A 136 -2.46 6.74 2.07
N SER A 137 -3.77 6.75 2.25
CA SER A 137 -4.74 6.43 1.21
C SER A 137 -6.06 7.17 1.39
N ARG A 138 -6.88 7.21 0.32
CA ARG A 138 -8.31 7.53 0.40
C ARG A 138 -9.12 6.30 0.07
N THR A 139 -10.11 6.00 0.89
CA THR A 139 -11.07 4.92 0.63
C THR A 139 -12.40 5.52 0.19
N ARG A 140 -12.94 5.02 -0.92
CA ARG A 140 -14.27 5.38 -1.40
C ARG A 140 -15.32 4.71 -0.53
N LEU A 141 -16.31 5.48 -0.12
CA LEU A 141 -17.44 4.96 0.66
C LEU A 141 -18.53 4.37 -0.23
N PRO A 142 -19.41 3.51 0.31
CA PRO A 142 -20.59 3.03 -0.41
C PRO A 142 -21.43 4.19 -0.98
N ALA A 143 -22.02 3.99 -2.16
CA ALA A 143 -22.77 5.03 -2.87
C ALA A 143 -23.97 5.58 -2.05
N ALA A 144 -24.52 4.77 -1.15
CA ALA A 144 -25.61 5.18 -0.25
C ALA A 144 -25.16 6.11 0.89
N TRP A 145 -23.86 6.43 1.00
CA TRP A 145 -23.34 7.24 2.09
C TRP A 145 -23.70 8.74 1.95
N THR A 146 -24.56 9.22 2.84
CA THR A 146 -25.02 10.62 2.88
C THR A 146 -24.41 11.45 4.00
N GLY A 147 -23.59 10.87 4.88
CA GLY A 147 -22.95 11.61 5.98
C GLY A 147 -21.78 12.48 5.49
N GLU A 148 -21.43 13.53 6.24
CA GLU A 148 -20.30 14.44 5.93
C GLU A 148 -19.00 14.07 6.65
N SER A 149 -19.09 13.20 7.65
CA SER A 149 -17.95 12.65 8.38
C SER A 149 -18.18 11.18 8.68
N LEU A 150 -17.08 10.46 8.91
CA LEU A 150 -17.09 9.15 9.55
C LEU A 150 -16.66 9.32 11.00
N THR A 151 -17.53 8.97 11.94
CA THR A 151 -17.13 8.87 13.35
C THR A 151 -16.33 7.61 13.54
N VAL A 152 -15.13 7.74 14.09
CA VAL A 152 -14.17 6.65 14.34
C VAL A 152 -13.83 6.66 15.82
N GLU A 153 -14.14 5.57 16.51
CA GLU A 153 -13.64 5.36 17.87
C GLU A 153 -12.21 4.83 17.82
N CYS A 154 -11.29 5.41 18.58
CA CYS A 154 -9.89 4.96 18.67
C CYS A 154 -9.36 5.12 20.11
N TYR A 155 -8.10 4.79 20.36
CA TYR A 155 -7.50 4.93 21.70
C TYR A 155 -7.56 6.36 22.25
N ALA A 156 -7.45 7.37 21.36
CA ALA A 156 -7.54 8.78 21.73
C ALA A 156 -8.99 9.28 21.96
N GLY A 157 -9.98 8.36 21.95
CA GLY A 157 -11.40 8.66 22.04
C GLY A 157 -12.09 8.62 20.67
N THR A 158 -13.22 9.30 20.57
CA THR A 158 -14.01 9.36 19.34
C THR A 158 -13.58 10.56 18.50
N ILE A 159 -13.20 10.32 17.26
CA ILE A 159 -12.80 11.34 16.30
C ILE A 159 -13.74 11.34 15.09
N ALA A 160 -14.07 12.53 14.58
CA ALA A 160 -14.83 12.68 13.35
C ALA A 160 -13.84 12.91 12.20
N VAL A 161 -13.71 11.94 11.30
CA VAL A 161 -12.86 12.06 10.12
C VAL A 161 -13.70 12.68 9.00
N PRO A 162 -13.31 13.85 8.45
CA PRO A 162 -14.08 14.50 7.40
C PRO A 162 -14.05 13.69 6.11
N LEU A 163 -15.12 13.81 5.32
CA LEU A 163 -15.23 13.18 4.01
C LEU A 163 -15.03 14.20 2.90
N GLU A 164 -14.31 13.79 1.87
CA GLU A 164 -14.18 14.54 0.63
C GLU A 164 -15.24 14.08 -0.37
N ARG A 165 -15.90 15.03 -1.03
CA ARG A 165 -16.80 14.74 -2.15
C ARG A 165 -16.07 14.96 -3.47
N ARG A 166 -15.83 13.87 -4.21
CA ARG A 166 -15.15 13.91 -5.52
C ARG A 166 -15.94 13.08 -6.51
N ASN A 167 -16.26 13.67 -7.67
CA ASN A 167 -16.98 13.02 -8.76
C ASN A 167 -18.25 12.28 -8.27
N GLY A 168 -19.05 12.95 -7.42
CA GLY A 168 -20.29 12.39 -6.86
C GLY A 168 -20.10 11.28 -5.84
N SER A 169 -18.88 11.02 -5.36
CA SER A 169 -18.58 9.97 -4.37
C SER A 169 -18.00 10.56 -3.09
N ALA A 170 -18.33 9.95 -1.95
CA ALA A 170 -17.64 10.21 -0.69
C ALA A 170 -16.33 9.44 -0.63
N TRP A 171 -15.28 10.12 -0.19
CA TRP A 171 -13.95 9.59 0.04
C TRP A 171 -13.51 9.93 1.45
N LEU A 172 -12.85 8.98 2.08
CA LEU A 172 -12.30 9.08 3.41
C LEU A 172 -10.78 9.01 3.29
N ALA A 173 -10.10 10.11 3.62
CA ALA A 173 -8.64 10.19 3.56
C ALA A 173 -8.00 9.96 4.93
N ALA A 174 -6.89 9.21 4.97
CA ALA A 174 -6.21 8.85 6.20
C ALA A 174 -4.71 8.58 5.96
N PRO A 175 -3.87 8.63 7.01
CA PRO A 175 -4.21 8.93 8.41
C PRO A 175 -4.47 10.43 8.64
N PRO A 176 -5.43 10.79 9.52
CA PRO A 176 -5.73 12.18 9.84
C PRO A 176 -4.60 12.83 10.66
N ALA A 177 -4.41 14.13 10.47
CA ALA A 177 -3.44 14.93 11.19
C ALA A 177 -3.83 15.04 12.67
N GLY A 178 -2.83 14.91 13.56
CA GLY A 178 -2.99 15.15 14.99
C GLY A 178 -3.47 13.96 15.82
N PHE A 179 -3.95 12.89 15.19
CA PHE A 179 -4.41 11.68 15.88
C PHE A 179 -3.56 10.48 15.47
N GLY A 180 -3.24 9.59 16.41
CA GLY A 180 -2.50 8.35 16.15
C GLY A 180 -3.33 7.29 15.42
N LEU A 181 -4.27 7.69 14.57
CA LEU A 181 -5.15 6.79 13.84
C LEU A 181 -4.43 6.23 12.61
N GLN A 182 -4.40 4.92 12.46
CA GLN A 182 -3.90 4.25 11.25
C GLN A 182 -4.84 4.50 10.05
N GLN A 183 -4.35 4.24 8.85
CA GLN A 183 -5.18 4.25 7.64
C GLN A 183 -6.26 3.14 7.71
N PRO A 184 -7.43 3.33 7.06
CA PRO A 184 -8.53 2.36 7.15
C PRO A 184 -8.18 1.01 6.53
N VAL A 185 -7.24 1.01 5.58
CA VAL A 185 -6.66 -0.15 4.90
C VAL A 185 -5.16 0.05 4.80
N GLU A 186 -4.39 -0.83 5.42
CA GLU A 186 -2.94 -0.93 5.24
C GLU A 186 -2.64 -1.95 4.15
N LEU A 187 -1.77 -1.56 3.20
CA LEU A 187 -1.29 -2.40 2.13
C LEU A 187 0.23 -2.39 2.13
N SER A 188 0.83 -3.56 2.16
CA SER A 188 2.26 -3.73 1.96
C SER A 188 2.55 -4.91 1.05
N VAL A 189 3.55 -4.76 0.18
CA VAL A 189 4.12 -5.87 -0.59
C VAL A 189 5.55 -6.07 -0.14
N GLU A 190 5.89 -7.28 0.27
CA GLU A 190 7.24 -7.66 0.70
C GLU A 190 7.84 -8.68 -0.27
N ASN A 191 9.08 -8.49 -0.67
CA ASN A 191 9.86 -9.50 -1.38
C ASN A 191 10.56 -10.41 -0.36
N ARG A 192 10.13 -11.66 -0.25
CA ARG A 192 10.59 -12.67 0.71
C ARG A 192 11.27 -13.81 -0.04
N ASP A 193 12.58 -13.69 -0.24
CA ASP A 193 13.47 -14.80 -0.63
C ASP A 193 12.91 -15.70 -1.75
N GLY A 194 12.43 -15.10 -2.86
CA GLY A 194 11.90 -15.81 -4.03
C GLY A 194 10.37 -15.74 -4.24
N TYR A 195 9.61 -15.17 -3.30
CA TYR A 195 8.20 -14.87 -3.50
C TYR A 195 7.84 -13.46 -3.02
N LEU A 196 6.77 -12.91 -3.59
CA LEU A 196 6.14 -11.69 -3.09
C LEU A 196 5.02 -12.04 -2.13
N ARG A 197 4.91 -11.29 -1.03
CA ARG A 197 3.78 -11.35 -0.12
C ARG A 197 3.08 -10.00 -0.08
N LEU A 198 1.81 -9.99 -0.45
CA LEU A 198 0.91 -8.84 -0.29
C LEU A 198 0.14 -9.03 1.02
N ALA A 199 0.39 -8.14 1.96
CA ALA A 199 -0.37 -8.01 3.19
C ALA A 199 -1.42 -6.91 3.05
N ILE A 200 -2.66 -7.26 3.38
CA ILE A 200 -3.80 -6.35 3.42
C ILE A 200 -4.39 -6.44 4.83
N ASP A 201 -4.38 -5.32 5.54
CA ASP A 201 -4.94 -5.21 6.88
C ASP A 201 -6.03 -4.14 6.89
N ILE A 202 -7.26 -4.52 7.21
CA ILE A 202 -8.44 -3.64 7.19
C ILE A 202 -8.82 -3.32 8.63
N TYR A 203 -8.76 -2.05 9.02
CA TYR A 203 -8.97 -1.61 10.40
C TYR A 203 -10.36 -1.03 10.65
N TRP A 204 -10.76 -0.03 9.88
CA TRP A 204 -12.02 0.70 10.09
C TRP A 204 -12.66 1.20 8.79
N SER A 205 -12.33 0.50 7.71
CA SER A 205 -12.97 0.70 6.42
C SER A 205 -14.46 0.37 6.50
N PRO A 206 -15.35 1.14 5.87
CA PRO A 206 -16.77 0.78 5.76
C PRO A 206 -17.03 -0.50 4.96
N TRP A 207 -16.00 -1.07 4.35
CA TRP A 207 -16.01 -2.37 3.68
C TRP A 207 -15.57 -3.53 4.58
N ALA A 208 -15.19 -3.27 5.84
CA ALA A 208 -14.80 -4.31 6.77
C ALA A 208 -15.97 -5.26 7.07
N GLY A 209 -15.69 -6.56 7.12
CA GLY A 209 -16.71 -7.60 7.31
C GLY A 209 -17.48 -7.95 6.04
N GLU A 210 -17.08 -7.40 4.88
CA GLU A 210 -17.69 -7.65 3.60
C GLU A 210 -16.78 -8.38 2.60
N ILE A 211 -15.67 -8.95 3.09
CA ILE A 211 -14.70 -9.60 2.24
C ILE A 211 -15.27 -10.79 1.45
N ASP A 212 -16.09 -11.61 2.13
CA ASP A 212 -16.74 -12.78 1.54
C ASP A 212 -17.99 -12.43 0.73
N ARG A 213 -18.41 -11.16 0.77
CA ARG A 213 -19.59 -10.73 0.03
C ARG A 213 -19.24 -10.56 -1.45
N PRO A 214 -19.94 -11.26 -2.35
CA PRO A 214 -19.70 -11.10 -3.77
C PRO A 214 -20.00 -9.66 -4.21
N ASN A 215 -19.27 -9.18 -5.21
CA ASN A 215 -19.41 -7.86 -5.82
C ASN A 215 -18.96 -6.64 -4.99
N THR A 216 -18.40 -6.84 -3.79
CA THR A 216 -17.74 -5.75 -3.06
C THR A 216 -16.45 -5.32 -3.76
N PRO A 217 -15.96 -4.10 -3.51
CA PRO A 217 -14.71 -3.66 -4.11
C PRO A 217 -13.52 -4.55 -3.71
N ILE A 218 -13.50 -5.05 -2.47
CA ILE A 218 -12.49 -5.97 -1.96
C ILE A 218 -12.57 -7.32 -2.67
N ALA A 219 -13.76 -7.95 -2.76
CA ALA A 219 -13.91 -9.23 -3.46
C ALA A 219 -13.49 -9.12 -4.94
N LYS A 220 -13.83 -8.01 -5.60
CA LYS A 220 -13.38 -7.72 -6.97
C LYS A 220 -11.87 -7.52 -7.05
N ALA A 221 -11.26 -6.92 -6.04
CA ALA A 221 -9.81 -6.73 -5.95
C ALA A 221 -9.07 -8.05 -5.79
N ILE A 222 -9.53 -8.92 -4.89
CA ILE A 222 -9.00 -10.27 -4.69
C ILE A 222 -9.12 -11.08 -5.99
N ALA A 223 -10.27 -11.03 -6.68
CA ALA A 223 -10.44 -11.72 -7.95
C ALA A 223 -9.47 -11.24 -9.05
N ARG A 224 -9.17 -9.94 -9.10
CA ARG A 224 -8.15 -9.39 -10.02
C ARG A 224 -6.76 -9.91 -9.70
N LEU A 225 -6.40 -10.01 -8.42
CA LEU A 225 -5.11 -10.56 -7.98
C LEU A 225 -5.00 -12.05 -8.29
N ALA A 226 -6.05 -12.82 -8.01
CA ALA A 226 -6.11 -14.25 -8.33
C ALA A 226 -5.91 -14.51 -9.82
N ALA A 227 -6.52 -13.69 -10.69
CA ALA A 227 -6.33 -13.77 -12.14
C ALA A 227 -4.89 -13.46 -12.60
N ARG A 228 -4.05 -12.87 -11.74
CA ARG A 228 -2.62 -12.62 -11.97
C ARG A 228 -1.71 -13.68 -11.36
N GLY A 229 -2.28 -14.73 -10.77
CA GLY A 229 -1.53 -15.81 -10.13
C GLY A 229 -1.24 -15.62 -8.65
N TRP A 230 -1.79 -14.58 -8.01
CA TRP A 230 -1.70 -14.44 -6.55
C TRP A 230 -2.63 -15.44 -5.87
N GLN A 231 -2.13 -16.10 -4.82
CA GLN A 231 -2.86 -17.13 -4.09
C GLN A 231 -2.90 -16.79 -2.60
N PRO A 232 -3.88 -17.28 -1.82
CA PRO A 232 -3.83 -17.20 -0.37
C PRO A 232 -2.52 -17.74 0.18
N ALA A 233 -1.89 -17.02 1.10
CA ALA A 233 -0.67 -17.49 1.75
C ALA A 233 -0.94 -18.81 2.50
N SER A 234 0.01 -19.74 2.43
CA SER A 234 -0.09 -20.99 3.18
C SER A 234 0.06 -20.69 4.68
N THR A 235 -0.94 -21.08 5.48
CA THR A 235 -0.93 -20.91 6.95
C THR A 235 0.10 -21.78 7.64
#